data_AF-A0A3C1KPS3-F1
#
_entry.id   AF-A0A3C1KPS3-F1
#
_cell.length_a   1.000
_cell.length_b   1.000
_cell.length_c   1.000
_cell.angle_alpha   90.00
_cell.angle_beta   90.00
_cell.angle_gamma   90.00
#
_symmetry.space_group_name_H-M   'P 1'
#
loop_
_entity.id
_entity.type
_entity.pdbx_description
1 polymer ?
#
loop_
_entity_poly.entity_id
_entity_poly.type
_entity_poly.pdbx_seq_one_letter_code
_entity_poly.pdbx_strand_id
1 'polypeptide(L)'
;MEFAPLLEGRLIRRYKRFLADVAMPSGETLTVHCPNTGAMTGCAEPGARVWLSQSANSKRKYPHTWELVETSHGLACIHSALANRVVKEAVQAQRIPGLEGYPEIATEVAYAGGSRADLLLSGPAGRVYIEVKSVTLCVDGGQGLFPDAVSERGRKHLAALREVLNAGTRSVLLFCVFHRGIAQVSSAGGIDPAYREALREAQAAGVEVLAWGAEITPRGLTLAHPLPFSLDPQAQPAC
;
A
#
# COMPACT_ATOMS: atom_id res chain seq x y z
N MET A 1 -6.97 12.25 -0.49
CA MET A 1 -8.08 12.10 0.48
C MET A 1 -7.75 12.82 1.77
N GLU A 2 -8.76 13.35 2.45
CA GLU A 2 -8.59 14.01 3.75
C GLU A 2 -9.07 13.09 4.87
N PHE A 3 -8.41 13.18 6.02
CA PHE A 3 -8.88 12.57 7.26
C PHE A 3 -9.78 13.55 8.01
N ALA A 4 -10.82 13.03 8.65
CA ALA A 4 -11.38 13.71 9.81
C ALA A 4 -10.28 13.87 10.89
N PRO A 5 -10.38 14.83 11.82
CA PRO A 5 -9.37 15.04 12.85
C PRO A 5 -8.99 13.72 13.53
N LEU A 6 -7.72 13.34 13.44
CA LEU A 6 -7.20 12.12 14.03
C LEU A 6 -6.81 12.35 15.50
N LEU A 7 -7.08 11.36 16.34
CA LEU A 7 -6.66 11.35 17.74
C LEU A 7 -5.25 10.80 17.85
N GLU A 8 -4.36 11.51 18.54
CA GLU A 8 -3.00 11.04 18.81
C GLU A 8 -2.96 10.19 20.08
N GLY A 9 -2.16 9.12 20.06
CA GLY A 9 -1.84 8.29 21.22
C GLY A 9 -0.45 7.67 21.15
N ARG A 10 -0.18 6.74 22.07
CA ARG A 10 1.05 5.92 22.11
C ARG A 10 0.69 4.44 22.06
N LEU A 11 1.25 3.73 21.09
CA LEU A 11 1.03 2.29 20.96
C LEU A 11 1.54 1.56 22.20
N ILE A 12 0.72 0.73 22.82
CA ILE A 12 1.17 -0.19 23.87
C ILE A 12 1.59 -1.51 23.23
N ARG A 13 0.70 -2.09 22.42
CA ARG A 13 0.95 -3.33 21.69
C ARG A 13 -0.07 -3.55 20.58
N ARG A 14 0.33 -4.25 19.52
CA ARG A 14 -0.55 -4.86 18.53
C ARG A 14 -0.69 -6.35 18.82
N TYR A 15 -1.90 -6.90 18.70
CA TYR A 15 -2.15 -8.32 18.96
C TYR A 15 -3.32 -8.84 18.12
N LYS A 16 -3.39 -10.17 17.96
CA LYS A 16 -4.40 -10.86 17.14
C LYS A 16 -4.51 -10.31 15.70
N ARG A 17 -3.47 -9.62 15.19
CA ARG A 17 -3.40 -8.92 13.89
C ARG A 17 -4.32 -7.71 13.74
N PHE A 18 -5.56 -7.76 14.25
CA PHE A 18 -6.60 -6.76 14.01
C PHE A 18 -6.92 -5.86 15.22
N LEU A 19 -6.18 -5.98 16.33
CA LEU A 19 -6.33 -5.14 17.53
C LEU A 19 -5.01 -4.49 17.94
N ALA A 20 -5.11 -3.32 18.54
CA ALA A 20 -4.02 -2.68 19.25
C ALA A 20 -4.54 -1.99 20.50
N ASP A 21 -3.74 -2.00 21.56
CA ASP A 21 -3.98 -1.19 22.76
C ASP A 21 -3.15 0.09 22.63
N VAL A 22 -3.76 1.25 22.90
CA VAL A 22 -3.16 2.58 22.74
C VAL A 22 -3.40 3.40 24.00
N ALA A 23 -2.33 3.95 24.57
CA ALA A 23 -2.40 4.92 25.66
C ALA A 23 -2.74 6.31 25.10
N MET A 24 -3.82 6.90 25.60
CA MET A 24 -4.27 8.23 25.23
C MET A 24 -3.63 9.30 26.13
N PRO A 25 -3.53 10.57 25.67
CA PRO A 25 -3.02 11.66 26.49
C PRO A 25 -3.79 11.89 27.80
N SER A 26 -5.05 11.47 27.86
CA SER A 26 -5.88 11.50 29.07
C SER A 26 -5.47 10.49 30.15
N GLY A 27 -4.58 9.54 29.83
CA GLY A 27 -4.20 8.42 30.70
C GLY A 27 -5.06 7.16 30.51
N GLU A 28 -6.14 7.24 29.73
CA GLU A 28 -6.96 6.07 29.37
C GLU A 28 -6.22 5.16 28.37
N THR A 29 -6.45 3.85 28.47
CA THR A 29 -6.05 2.89 27.43
C THR A 29 -7.25 2.52 26.57
N LEU A 30 -7.13 2.72 25.26
CA LEU A 30 -8.14 2.34 24.27
C LEU A 30 -7.70 1.11 23.49
N THR A 31 -8.61 0.14 23.35
CA THR A 31 -8.47 -0.92 22.33
C THR A 31 -9.04 -0.42 21.01
N VAL A 32 -8.22 -0.45 19.97
CA VAL A 32 -8.54 0.07 18.62
C VAL A 32 -8.47 -1.03 17.57
N HIS A 33 -9.17 -0.83 16.46
CA HIS A 33 -9.04 -1.69 15.30
C HIS A 33 -7.71 -1.41 14.57
N CYS A 34 -6.94 -2.47 14.29
CA CYS A 34 -5.80 -2.44 13.38
C CYS A 34 -6.28 -2.91 11.99
N PRO A 35 -6.38 -2.03 10.98
CA PRO A 35 -6.90 -2.36 9.65
C PRO A 35 -5.87 -3.04 8.74
N ASN A 36 -4.69 -3.39 9.28
CA ASN A 36 -3.64 -4.08 8.56
C ASN A 36 -3.49 -5.50 9.11
N THR A 37 -3.59 -6.49 8.23
CA THR A 37 -3.42 -7.91 8.58
C THR A 37 -1.99 -8.41 8.36
N GLY A 38 -1.14 -7.67 7.65
CA GLY A 38 0.26 -8.01 7.36
C GLY A 38 1.15 -8.02 8.60
N ALA A 39 2.45 -8.26 8.39
CA ALA A 39 3.42 -8.33 9.48
C ALA A 39 3.56 -6.96 10.18
N MET A 40 3.45 -5.86 9.43
CA MET A 40 3.70 -4.49 9.92
C MET A 40 5.10 -4.35 10.52
N THR A 41 6.08 -5.02 9.91
CA THR A 41 7.49 -4.93 10.31
C THR A 41 7.95 -3.47 10.27
N GLY A 42 8.47 -2.96 11.39
CA GLY A 42 8.91 -1.56 11.51
C GLY A 42 7.77 -0.55 11.74
N CYS A 43 6.53 -0.99 11.95
CA CYS A 43 5.35 -0.13 12.06
C CYS A 43 4.49 -0.41 13.31
N ALA A 44 4.97 -1.20 14.27
CA ALA A 44 4.19 -1.65 15.43
C ALA A 44 4.98 -1.71 16.74
N GLU A 45 6.01 -0.87 16.85
CA GLU A 45 6.90 -0.77 18.00
C GLU A 45 6.17 -0.18 19.21
N PRO A 46 6.19 -0.85 20.39
CA PRO A 46 5.67 -0.29 21.61
C PRO A 46 6.27 1.09 21.91
N GLY A 47 5.41 2.02 22.34
CA GLY A 47 5.75 3.43 22.57
C GLY A 47 5.66 4.31 21.33
N ALA A 48 5.48 3.75 20.12
CA ALA A 48 5.35 4.55 18.90
C ALA A 48 4.17 5.53 18.98
N ARG A 49 4.36 6.74 18.43
CA ARG A 49 3.27 7.69 18.26
C ARG A 49 2.33 7.18 17.16
N VAL A 50 1.03 7.17 17.45
CA VAL A 50 0.01 6.68 16.53
C VAL A 50 -1.14 7.68 16.39
N TRP A 51 -1.83 7.60 15.25
CA TRP A 51 -3.02 8.41 14.97
C TRP A 51 -4.21 7.51 14.66
N LEU A 52 -5.34 7.84 15.28
CA LEU A 52 -6.57 7.07 15.25
C LEU A 52 -7.68 7.87 14.59
N SER A 53 -8.39 7.27 13.64
CA SER A 53 -9.68 7.81 13.19
C SER A 53 -10.78 7.35 14.14
N GLN A 54 -11.88 8.10 14.19
CA GLN A 54 -13.08 7.73 14.93
C GLN A 54 -14.24 7.53 13.96
N SER A 55 -14.89 6.37 14.05
CA SER A 55 -16.10 6.08 13.27
C SER A 55 -17.33 6.67 13.95
N ALA A 56 -18.18 7.33 13.17
CA ALA A 56 -19.50 7.77 13.63
C ALA A 56 -20.51 6.61 13.80
N ASN A 57 -20.17 5.38 13.37
CA ASN A 57 -21.05 4.23 13.50
C ASN A 57 -21.01 3.68 14.93
N SER A 58 -22.03 4.04 15.73
CA SER A 58 -22.20 3.62 17.12
C SER A 58 -22.34 2.11 17.33
N LYS A 59 -22.59 1.32 16.28
CA LYS A 59 -22.68 -0.15 16.36
C LYS A 59 -21.32 -0.84 16.35
N ARG A 60 -20.21 -0.12 16.08
CA ARG A 60 -18.87 -0.71 16.07
C ARG A 60 -18.41 -1.02 17.49
N LYS A 61 -17.96 -2.25 17.72
CA LYS A 61 -17.32 -2.66 18.98
C LYS A 61 -16.06 -1.84 19.29
N TYR A 62 -15.26 -1.55 18.26
CA TYR A 62 -14.08 -0.70 18.34
C TYR A 62 -14.30 0.52 17.43
N PRO A 63 -14.70 1.68 17.98
CA PRO A 63 -15.04 2.85 17.17
C PRO A 63 -13.78 3.52 16.59
N HIS A 64 -12.62 3.27 17.17
CA HIS A 64 -11.35 3.84 16.72
C HIS A 64 -10.61 2.88 15.79
N THR A 65 -10.03 3.42 14.72
CA THR A 65 -9.18 2.68 13.78
C THR A 65 -7.80 3.31 13.75
N TRP A 66 -6.75 2.49 13.85
CA TRP A 66 -5.38 2.96 13.73
C TRP A 66 -5.03 3.24 12.27
N GLU A 67 -4.68 4.50 11.97
CA GLU A 67 -4.41 4.96 10.61
C GLU A 67 -2.92 5.13 10.33
N LEU A 68 -2.22 5.87 11.20
CA LEU A 68 -0.83 6.28 11.01
C LEU A 68 0.05 5.92 12.20
N VAL A 69 1.34 5.74 11.95
CA VAL A 69 2.37 5.49 12.97
C VAL A 69 3.65 6.24 12.63
N GLU A 70 4.30 6.81 13.65
CA GLU A 70 5.65 7.36 13.53
C GLU A 70 6.64 6.20 13.74
N THR A 71 7.48 5.94 12.73
CA THR A 71 8.54 4.93 12.79
C THR A 71 9.90 5.60 12.97
N SER A 72 10.98 4.81 13.12
CA SER A 72 12.36 5.31 13.09
C SER A 72 12.74 5.99 11.78
N HIS A 73 12.04 5.68 10.68
CA HIS A 73 12.31 6.21 9.34
C HIS A 73 11.27 7.25 8.89
N GLY A 74 10.32 7.60 9.77
CA GLY A 74 9.30 8.63 9.53
C GLY A 74 7.86 8.10 9.49
N LEU A 75 6.93 9.00 9.24
CA LEU A 75 5.50 8.71 9.27
C LEU A 75 5.08 7.68 8.20
N ALA A 76 4.30 6.68 8.62
CA ALA A 76 3.72 5.66 7.75
C ALA A 76 2.19 5.58 7.93
N CYS A 77 1.48 5.22 6.85
CA CYS A 77 0.07 4.87 6.89
C CYS A 77 -0.07 3.35 6.88
N ILE A 78 -0.53 2.77 7.99
CA ILE A 78 -0.65 1.32 8.13
C ILE A 78 -1.95 0.80 7.53
N HIS A 79 -2.94 1.66 7.28
CA HIS A 79 -4.23 1.27 6.71
C HIS A 79 -4.11 1.01 5.19
N SER A 80 -3.62 -0.18 4.85
CA SER A 80 -3.29 -0.57 3.48
C SER A 80 -4.46 -0.45 2.50
N ALA A 81 -5.71 -0.67 2.95
CA ALA A 81 -6.90 -0.56 2.10
C ALA A 81 -7.15 0.88 1.59
N LEU A 82 -6.59 1.91 2.23
CA LEU A 82 -6.68 3.28 1.72
C LEU A 82 -5.84 3.49 0.45
N ALA A 83 -4.88 2.62 0.16
CA ALA A 83 -4.06 2.71 -1.04
C ALA A 83 -4.91 2.71 -2.33
N ASN A 84 -5.92 1.84 -2.41
CA ASN A 84 -6.83 1.75 -3.56
C ASN A 84 -7.54 3.09 -3.80
N ARG A 85 -8.01 3.73 -2.73
CA ARG A 85 -8.67 5.04 -2.81
C ARG A 85 -7.70 6.13 -3.24
N VAL A 86 -6.52 6.19 -2.64
CA VAL A 86 -5.50 7.21 -2.94
C VAL A 86 -5.02 7.10 -4.39
N VAL A 87 -4.81 5.88 -4.89
CA VAL A 87 -4.45 5.63 -6.30
C VAL A 87 -5.60 6.00 -7.23
N LYS A 88 -6.84 5.61 -6.91
CA LYS A 88 -8.01 6.00 -7.71
C LYS A 88 -8.14 7.52 -7.82
N GLU A 89 -8.01 8.25 -6.71
CA GLU A 89 -8.06 9.72 -6.71
C GLU A 89 -6.94 10.32 -7.56
N ALA A 90 -5.74 9.71 -7.58
CA ALA A 90 -4.62 10.15 -8.40
C ALA A 90 -4.85 9.89 -9.90
N VAL A 91 -5.43 8.74 -10.27
CA VAL A 91 -5.82 8.44 -11.65
C VAL A 91 -6.91 9.41 -12.13
N GLN A 92 -7.94 9.65 -11.31
CA GLN A 92 -9.01 10.61 -11.61
C GLN A 92 -8.48 12.03 -11.82
N ALA A 93 -7.47 12.41 -11.03
CA ALA A 93 -6.79 13.70 -11.15
C ALA A 93 -5.70 13.73 -12.23
N GLN A 94 -5.56 12.67 -13.05
CA GLN A 94 -4.57 12.54 -14.13
C GLN A 94 -3.13 12.80 -13.66
N ARG A 95 -2.79 12.38 -12.43
CA ARG A 95 -1.45 12.60 -11.86
C ARG A 95 -0.42 11.57 -12.28
N ILE A 96 -0.86 10.40 -12.73
CA ILE A 96 0.03 9.29 -13.08
C ILE A 96 0.18 9.26 -14.60
N PRO A 97 1.37 9.61 -15.13
CA PRO A 97 1.61 9.60 -16.57
C PRO A 97 1.38 8.23 -17.20
N GLY A 98 0.79 8.21 -18.39
CA GLY A 98 0.47 7.00 -19.13
C GLY A 98 -0.85 6.33 -18.71
N LEU A 99 -1.60 6.92 -17.76
CA LEU A 99 -2.96 6.48 -17.39
C LEU A 99 -4.03 7.49 -17.81
N GLU A 100 -3.67 8.50 -18.61
CA GLU A 100 -4.63 9.41 -19.25
C GLU A 100 -5.38 8.71 -20.40
N GLY A 101 -6.51 9.29 -20.83
CA GLY A 101 -7.27 8.77 -21.98
C GLY A 101 -8.23 7.61 -21.69
N TYR A 102 -8.36 7.21 -20.41
CA TYR A 102 -9.32 6.22 -19.94
C TYR A 102 -10.39 6.88 -19.04
N PRO A 103 -11.50 7.39 -19.59
CA PRO A 103 -12.51 8.15 -18.84
C PRO A 103 -13.32 7.29 -17.85
N GLU A 104 -13.40 5.97 -18.08
CA GLU A 104 -14.18 5.07 -17.25
C GLU A 104 -13.28 4.38 -16.22
N ILE A 105 -13.67 4.46 -14.94
CA ILE A 105 -12.94 3.84 -13.83
C ILE A 105 -13.89 2.96 -13.02
N ALA A 106 -13.65 1.65 -13.07
CA ALA A 106 -14.32 0.66 -12.25
C ALA A 106 -13.38 0.16 -11.14
N THR A 107 -13.94 -0.31 -10.02
CA THR A 107 -13.21 -0.84 -8.85
C THR A 107 -13.62 -2.27 -8.57
N GLU A 108 -12.73 -3.08 -7.99
CA GLU A 108 -13.01 -4.47 -7.56
C GLU A 108 -13.53 -5.38 -8.69
N VAL A 109 -12.97 -5.21 -9.89
CA VAL A 109 -13.42 -5.89 -11.12
C VAL A 109 -12.82 -7.28 -11.19
N ALA A 110 -13.68 -8.29 -11.32
CA ALA A 110 -13.25 -9.67 -11.48
C ALA A 110 -12.47 -9.86 -12.80
N TYR A 111 -11.38 -10.61 -12.74
CA TYR A 111 -10.55 -10.95 -13.89
C TYR A 111 -9.95 -12.37 -13.70
N ALA A 112 -8.93 -12.70 -14.49
CA ALA A 112 -8.31 -14.02 -14.56
C ALA A 112 -8.03 -14.67 -13.19
N GLY A 113 -8.10 -16.01 -13.15
CA GLY A 113 -7.73 -16.80 -11.97
C GLY A 113 -8.57 -16.55 -10.70
N GLY A 114 -9.79 -16.01 -10.83
CA GLY A 114 -10.66 -15.68 -9.69
C GLY A 114 -10.19 -14.46 -8.88
N SER A 115 -9.25 -13.69 -9.41
CA SER A 115 -8.75 -12.47 -8.81
C SER A 115 -9.68 -11.29 -9.10
N ARG A 116 -9.54 -10.20 -8.33
CA ARG A 116 -10.19 -8.92 -8.59
C ARG A 116 -9.13 -7.84 -8.68
N ALA A 117 -9.16 -7.07 -9.76
CA ALA A 117 -8.28 -5.92 -9.91
C ALA A 117 -8.84 -4.77 -9.07
N ASP A 118 -7.94 -4.03 -8.43
CA ASP A 118 -8.33 -2.89 -7.60
C ASP A 118 -8.98 -1.79 -8.45
N LEU A 119 -8.44 -1.56 -9.66
CA LEU A 119 -9.01 -0.67 -10.67
C LEU A 119 -9.01 -1.30 -12.07
N LEU A 120 -10.03 -0.98 -12.85
CA LEU A 120 -10.05 -1.16 -14.31
C LEU A 120 -10.31 0.20 -14.94
N LEU A 121 -9.38 0.66 -15.76
CA LEU A 121 -9.54 1.85 -16.59
C LEU A 121 -9.99 1.42 -18.00
N SER A 122 -10.95 2.12 -18.59
CA SER A 122 -11.46 1.83 -19.94
C SER A 122 -11.67 3.11 -20.75
N GLY A 123 -11.43 3.02 -22.06
CA GLY A 123 -11.59 4.12 -23.01
C GLY A 123 -11.29 3.72 -24.46
N PRO A 124 -11.27 4.70 -25.39
CA PRO A 124 -10.92 4.45 -26.79
C PRO A 124 -9.52 3.82 -26.97
N ALA A 125 -8.60 4.08 -26.04
CA ALA A 125 -7.26 3.50 -26.00
C ALA A 125 -7.21 2.05 -25.49
N GLY A 126 -8.35 1.44 -25.17
CA GLY A 126 -8.45 0.07 -24.66
C GLY A 126 -8.69 0.00 -23.16
N ARG A 127 -8.06 -0.97 -22.49
CA ARG A 127 -8.23 -1.26 -21.06
C ARG A 127 -6.90 -1.26 -20.31
N VAL A 128 -6.95 -0.88 -19.04
CA VAL A 128 -5.82 -1.03 -18.10
C VAL A 128 -6.32 -1.67 -16.80
N TYR A 129 -5.86 -2.88 -16.51
CA TYR A 129 -6.05 -3.48 -15.19
C TYR A 129 -4.95 -2.99 -14.26
N ILE A 130 -5.33 -2.50 -13.08
CA ILE A 130 -4.38 -2.00 -12.07
C ILE A 130 -4.58 -2.79 -10.78
N GLU A 131 -3.49 -3.41 -10.34
CA GLU A 131 -3.36 -4.00 -9.02
C GLU A 131 -2.51 -3.08 -8.14
N VAL A 132 -3.01 -2.72 -6.97
CA VAL A 132 -2.38 -1.81 -6.01
C VAL A 132 -1.78 -2.61 -4.86
N LYS A 133 -0.51 -2.35 -4.55
CA LYS A 133 0.16 -2.90 -3.36
C LYS A 133 0.59 -1.75 -2.45
N SER A 134 0.19 -1.81 -1.19
CA SER A 134 0.69 -0.87 -0.18
C SER A 134 2.07 -1.31 0.29
N VAL A 135 3.04 -0.40 0.27
CA VAL A 135 4.41 -0.63 0.74
C VAL A 135 4.64 0.19 2.01
N THR A 136 4.94 -0.50 3.11
CA THR A 136 5.24 0.09 4.42
C THR A 136 6.54 -0.43 5.04
N LEU A 137 7.06 -1.58 4.59
CA LEU A 137 8.37 -2.06 5.05
C LEU A 137 9.47 -1.15 4.49
N CYS A 138 10.04 -0.34 5.37
CA CYS A 138 11.19 0.52 5.11
C CYS A 138 12.41 -0.05 5.85
N VAL A 139 13.52 -0.24 5.13
CA VAL A 139 14.82 -0.58 5.71
C VAL A 139 15.80 0.58 5.53
N ASP A 140 16.98 0.46 6.11
CA ASP A 140 18.02 1.49 6.05
C ASP A 140 18.35 1.94 4.62
N GLY A 141 18.72 3.22 4.47
CA GLY A 141 19.00 3.85 3.18
C GLY A 141 17.76 4.18 2.34
N GLY A 142 16.57 4.15 2.94
CA GLY A 142 15.32 4.51 2.28
C GLY A 142 14.82 3.48 1.28
N GLN A 143 15.20 2.21 1.47
CA GLN A 143 14.73 1.11 0.63
C GLN A 143 13.38 0.60 1.15
N GLY A 144 12.35 0.71 0.32
CA GLY A 144 11.05 0.09 0.50
C GLY A 144 11.02 -1.33 -0.07
N LEU A 145 10.41 -2.27 0.65
CA LEU A 145 10.35 -3.67 0.26
C LEU A 145 8.93 -4.20 0.23
N PHE A 146 8.61 -5.03 -0.77
CA PHE A 146 7.36 -5.79 -0.81
C PHE A 146 7.60 -7.22 -1.32
N PRO A 147 6.99 -8.26 -0.70
CA PRO A 147 6.11 -8.20 0.46
C PRO A 147 6.86 -8.19 1.80
N ASP A 148 6.15 -7.94 2.91
CA ASP A 148 6.69 -8.01 4.29
C ASP A 148 6.58 -9.41 4.92
N ALA A 149 5.99 -10.37 4.20
CA ALA A 149 5.90 -11.79 4.52
C ALA A 149 5.60 -12.58 3.22
N VAL A 150 5.79 -13.91 3.24
CA VAL A 150 5.45 -14.79 2.10
C VAL A 150 3.99 -14.58 1.66
N SER A 151 3.79 -14.32 0.36
CA SER A 151 2.51 -13.88 -0.20
C SER A 151 2.09 -14.71 -1.42
N GLU A 152 1.43 -15.83 -1.17
CA GLU A 152 0.83 -16.65 -2.24
C GLU A 152 -0.25 -15.88 -3.02
N ARG A 153 -1.03 -15.05 -2.31
CA ARG A 153 -2.03 -14.17 -2.93
C ARG A 153 -1.37 -13.16 -3.88
N GLY A 154 -0.24 -12.58 -3.49
CA GLY A 154 0.54 -11.70 -4.36
C GLY A 154 0.94 -12.39 -5.66
N ARG A 155 1.44 -13.62 -5.59
CA ARG A 155 1.81 -14.43 -6.76
C ARG A 155 0.61 -14.74 -7.67
N LYS A 156 -0.54 -15.09 -7.10
CA LYS A 156 -1.78 -15.31 -7.88
C LYS A 156 -2.20 -14.07 -8.67
N HIS A 157 -2.09 -12.89 -8.07
CA HIS A 157 -2.44 -11.64 -8.74
C HIS A 157 -1.45 -11.31 -9.87
N LEU A 158 -0.14 -11.58 -9.69
CA LEU A 158 0.85 -11.43 -10.77
C LEU A 158 0.56 -12.35 -11.96
N ALA A 159 0.15 -13.60 -11.71
CA ALA A 159 -0.27 -14.51 -12.76
C ALA A 159 -1.52 -13.99 -13.50
N ALA A 160 -2.52 -13.51 -12.77
CA ALA A 160 -3.73 -12.95 -13.34
C ALA A 160 -3.46 -11.69 -14.19
N LEU A 161 -2.55 -10.81 -13.77
CA LEU A 161 -2.14 -9.63 -14.54
C LEU A 161 -1.50 -10.00 -15.88
N ARG A 162 -0.71 -11.08 -15.91
CA ARG A 162 -0.12 -11.60 -17.16
C ARG A 162 -1.18 -12.15 -18.10
N GLU A 163 -2.14 -12.90 -17.56
CA GLU A 163 -3.16 -13.60 -18.34
C GLU A 163 -4.08 -12.65 -19.13
N VAL A 164 -4.31 -11.44 -18.62
CA VAL A 164 -5.21 -10.48 -19.28
C VAL A 164 -4.54 -9.60 -20.34
N LEU A 165 -3.21 -9.68 -20.50
CA LEU A 165 -2.48 -8.90 -21.50
C LEU A 165 -2.89 -9.28 -22.93
N ASN A 166 -3.15 -8.27 -23.76
CA ASN A 166 -3.38 -8.41 -25.20
C ASN A 166 -3.21 -7.04 -25.89
N ALA A 167 -3.36 -7.00 -27.23
CA ALA A 167 -3.16 -5.79 -28.02
C ALA A 167 -3.98 -4.56 -27.57
N GLY A 168 -5.12 -4.75 -26.89
CA GLY A 168 -5.95 -3.67 -26.35
C GLY A 168 -6.01 -3.60 -24.83
N THR A 169 -5.20 -4.40 -24.11
CA THR A 169 -5.25 -4.50 -22.65
C THR A 169 -3.86 -4.45 -22.04
N ARG A 170 -3.62 -3.43 -21.23
CA ARG A 170 -2.44 -3.27 -20.38
C ARG A 170 -2.73 -3.79 -18.98
N SER A 171 -1.66 -4.16 -18.27
CA SER A 171 -1.70 -4.55 -16.87
C SER A 171 -0.63 -3.79 -16.10
N VAL A 172 -1.01 -3.20 -14.97
CA VAL A 172 -0.13 -2.40 -14.12
C VAL A 172 -0.15 -2.95 -12.70
N LEU A 173 1.03 -3.22 -12.16
CA LEU A 173 1.25 -3.36 -10.71
C LEU A 173 1.74 -2.02 -10.17
N LEU A 174 0.96 -1.39 -9.28
CA LEU A 174 1.30 -0.10 -8.68
C LEU A 174 1.59 -0.26 -7.19
N PHE A 175 2.85 -0.04 -6.82
CA PHE A 175 3.30 0.08 -5.44
C PHE A 175 2.97 1.49 -4.92
N CYS A 176 1.96 1.57 -4.06
CA CYS A 176 1.58 2.78 -3.34
C CYS A 176 2.39 2.83 -2.03
N VAL A 177 3.38 3.71 -2.00
CA VAL A 177 4.33 3.83 -0.89
C VAL A 177 3.73 4.67 0.21
N PHE A 178 3.34 4.00 1.29
CA PHE A 178 2.69 4.57 2.47
C PHE A 178 3.69 4.73 3.63
N HIS A 179 4.92 5.10 3.33
CA HIS A 179 5.93 5.42 4.34
C HIS A 179 6.88 6.50 3.83
N ARG A 180 6.99 7.61 4.56
CA ARG A 180 7.79 8.80 4.16
C ARG A 180 9.31 8.59 4.13
N GLY A 181 9.80 7.49 4.69
CA GLY A 181 11.23 7.15 4.71
C GLY A 181 11.69 6.42 3.45
N ILE A 182 10.75 5.95 2.61
CA ILE A 182 11.04 5.17 1.41
C ILE A 182 11.31 6.12 0.24
N ALA A 183 12.49 5.98 -0.35
CA ALA A 183 12.95 6.71 -1.54
C ALA A 183 13.03 5.84 -2.80
N GLN A 184 12.99 4.51 -2.66
CA GLN A 184 12.97 3.56 -3.77
C GLN A 184 12.30 2.25 -3.35
N VAL A 185 11.74 1.51 -4.30
CA VAL A 185 11.04 0.24 -4.03
C VAL A 185 11.74 -0.92 -4.72
N SER A 186 11.81 -2.06 -4.04
CA SER A 186 12.18 -3.32 -4.67
C SER A 186 11.37 -4.49 -4.13
N SER A 187 11.46 -5.63 -4.81
CA SER A 187 10.86 -6.83 -4.27
C SER A 187 11.70 -7.38 -3.13
N ALA A 188 11.03 -7.93 -2.11
CA ALA A 188 11.68 -8.52 -0.95
C ALA A 188 12.13 -9.96 -1.24
N GLY A 189 13.07 -10.17 -2.17
CA GLY A 189 13.52 -11.51 -2.57
C GLY A 189 14.06 -12.36 -1.42
N GLY A 190 14.63 -11.74 -0.38
CA GLY A 190 15.06 -12.45 0.83
C GLY A 190 13.90 -12.90 1.75
N ILE A 191 12.71 -12.32 1.60
CA ILE A 191 11.49 -12.69 2.36
C ILE A 191 10.62 -13.66 1.55
N ASP A 192 10.40 -13.36 0.27
CA ASP A 192 9.63 -14.21 -0.64
C ASP A 192 10.32 -14.33 -2.01
N PRO A 193 11.26 -15.29 -2.16
CA PRO A 193 11.94 -15.54 -3.43
C PRO A 193 10.97 -15.88 -4.56
N ALA A 194 9.86 -16.57 -4.25
CA ALA A 194 8.88 -16.97 -5.25
C ALA A 194 8.06 -15.78 -5.76
N TYR A 195 7.75 -14.80 -4.91
CA TYR A 195 7.13 -13.55 -5.34
C TYR A 195 8.06 -12.74 -6.24
N ARG A 196 9.34 -12.62 -5.85
CA ARG A 196 10.37 -11.93 -6.64
C ARG A 196 10.49 -12.52 -8.04
N GLU A 197 10.51 -13.85 -8.14
CA GLU A 197 10.58 -14.55 -9.43
C GLU A 197 9.29 -14.38 -10.26
N ALA A 198 8.11 -14.52 -9.64
CA ALA A 198 6.85 -14.27 -10.32
C ALA A 198 6.74 -12.82 -10.83
N LEU A 199 7.30 -11.84 -10.11
CA LEU A 199 7.33 -10.44 -10.53
C LEU A 199 8.25 -10.23 -11.73
N ARG A 200 9.43 -10.87 -11.72
CA ARG A 200 10.35 -10.87 -12.87
C ARG A 200 9.66 -11.43 -14.12
N GLU A 201 8.97 -12.55 -14.00
CA GLU A 201 8.21 -13.15 -15.10
C GLU A 201 7.07 -12.24 -15.59
N ALA A 202 6.37 -11.57 -14.67
CA ALA A 202 5.31 -10.63 -15.01
C ALA A 202 5.84 -9.44 -15.81
N GLN A 203 6.96 -8.83 -15.37
CA GLN A 203 7.61 -7.76 -16.11
C GLN A 203 8.06 -8.21 -17.50
N ALA A 204 8.68 -9.39 -17.60
CA ALA A 204 9.11 -9.96 -18.87
C ALA A 204 7.94 -10.20 -19.84
N ALA A 205 6.74 -10.49 -19.32
CA ALA A 205 5.52 -10.66 -20.13
C ALA A 205 4.86 -9.33 -20.53
N GLY A 206 5.32 -8.19 -20.02
CA GLY A 206 4.77 -6.86 -20.33
C GLY A 206 3.86 -6.26 -19.25
N VAL A 207 3.81 -6.83 -18.05
CA VAL A 207 3.17 -6.14 -16.90
C VAL A 207 4.02 -4.94 -16.51
N GLU A 208 3.42 -3.76 -16.53
CA GLU A 208 4.05 -2.52 -16.12
C GLU A 208 4.15 -2.46 -14.59
N VAL A 209 5.29 -2.00 -14.06
CA VAL A 209 5.49 -1.85 -12.62
C VAL A 209 5.77 -0.38 -12.33
N LEU A 210 4.92 0.21 -11.49
CA LEU A 210 5.03 1.59 -11.04
C LEU A 210 5.22 1.61 -9.53
N ALA A 211 6.04 2.53 -9.03
CA ALA A 211 6.13 2.84 -7.60
C ALA A 211 5.89 4.34 -7.40
N TRP A 212 5.06 4.69 -6.43
CA TRP A 212 4.65 6.07 -6.18
C TRP A 212 4.62 6.38 -4.68
N GLY A 213 5.33 7.44 -4.31
CA GLY A 213 5.33 8.05 -2.99
C GLY A 213 4.01 8.77 -2.69
N ALA A 214 3.46 8.54 -1.50
CA ALA A 214 2.38 9.36 -0.97
C ALA A 214 2.92 10.46 -0.04
N GLU A 215 2.34 11.65 -0.14
CA GLU A 215 2.38 12.62 0.96
C GLU A 215 1.47 12.13 2.08
N ILE A 216 2.03 11.99 3.27
CA ILE A 216 1.36 11.44 4.46
C ILE A 216 1.41 12.49 5.55
N THR A 217 0.23 12.91 6.00
CA THR A 217 0.09 13.81 7.15
C THR A 217 -1.11 13.37 7.98
N PRO A 218 -1.21 13.81 9.26
CA PRO A 218 -2.43 13.62 10.04
C PRO A 218 -3.69 14.27 9.42
N ARG A 219 -3.54 15.15 8.42
CA ARG A 219 -4.65 15.77 7.69
C ARG A 219 -5.13 14.95 6.49
N GLY A 220 -4.31 14.08 5.93
CA GLY A 220 -4.69 13.33 4.73
C GLY A 220 -3.54 12.60 4.04
N LEU A 221 -3.92 11.91 2.97
CA LEU A 221 -3.06 11.11 2.11
C LEU A 221 -3.23 11.53 0.65
N THR A 222 -2.13 11.76 -0.06
CA THR A 222 -2.16 12.09 -1.50
C THR A 222 -1.02 11.40 -2.21
N LEU A 223 -1.30 10.65 -3.28
CA LEU A 223 -0.26 10.12 -4.16
C LEU A 223 0.43 11.29 -4.88
N ALA A 224 1.75 11.37 -4.80
CA ALA A 224 2.46 12.61 -5.06
C ALA A 224 3.52 12.52 -6.15
N HIS A 225 4.46 11.58 -6.05
CA HIS A 225 5.61 11.52 -6.95
C HIS A 225 6.00 10.07 -7.29
N PRO A 226 6.54 9.82 -8.50
CA PRO A 226 7.08 8.51 -8.84
C PRO A 226 8.35 8.22 -8.02
N LEU A 227 8.56 6.95 -7.71
CA LEU A 227 9.77 6.44 -7.07
C LEU A 227 10.42 5.39 -7.98
N PRO A 228 11.76 5.26 -7.95
CA PRO A 228 12.45 4.19 -8.66
C PRO A 228 11.98 2.81 -8.17
N PHE A 229 11.83 1.88 -9.12
CA PHE A 229 11.61 0.47 -8.84
C PHE A 229 12.75 -0.38 -9.40
N SER A 230 13.16 -1.41 -8.66
CA SER A 230 14.09 -2.44 -9.10
C SER A 230 13.64 -3.81 -8.59
N LEU A 231 13.99 -4.91 -9.27
CA LEU A 231 13.61 -6.24 -8.79
C LEU A 231 14.29 -6.57 -7.45
N ASP A 232 15.57 -6.25 -7.32
CA ASP A 232 16.37 -6.53 -6.14
C ASP A 232 16.83 -5.21 -5.50
N PRO A 233 16.97 -5.16 -4.16
CA PRO A 233 17.46 -3.96 -3.50
C PRO A 233 18.86 -3.61 -3.98
N GLN A 234 19.10 -2.33 -4.28
CA GLN A 234 20.43 -1.88 -4.63
C GLN A 234 21.34 -2.00 -3.41
N ALA A 235 22.51 -2.60 -3.57
CA ALA A 235 23.54 -2.57 -2.54
C ALA A 235 23.89 -1.10 -2.25
N GLN A 236 23.81 -0.68 -0.99
CA GLN A 236 24.35 0.61 -0.61
C GLN A 236 25.86 0.59 -0.95
N PRO A 237 26.41 1.62 -1.60
CA PRO A 237 27.86 1.74 -1.70
C PRO A 237 28.41 1.73 -0.27
N ALA A 238 29.36 0.85 0.01
CA ALA A 238 30.06 0.84 1.28
C ALA A 238 30.65 2.25 1.49
N CYS A 239 30.30 2.85 2.63
CA CYS A 239 30.87 4.14 3.07
C CYS A 239 32.37 4.00 3.31
#